data_AF-A0A254PUX5-F1
#
_entry.id   AF-A0A254PUX5-F1
#
_cell.length_a   1.000
_cell.length_b   1.000
_cell.length_c   1.000
_cell.angle_alpha   90.00
_cell.angle_beta   90.00
_cell.angle_gamma   90.00
#
_symmetry.space_group_name_H-M   'P 1'
#
loop_
_entity.id
_entity.type
_entity.pdbx_description
1 polymer ?
#
loop_
_entity_poly.entity_id
_entity_poly.type
_entity_poly.pdbx_seq_one_letter_code
_entity_poly.pdbx_strand_id
1 'polypeptide(L)'
;MNLAALPEDFPLLASAAQSIASQKISIERIGLPPDIFGVGERTFIRFSLAQLSGHQVDQRYWRYFPYAIWLEPERSLSTRTDYLTEYFEIYLPRSLRIAKRAMKWAEPLFYVYLYHFKPNDPVFESLSQAAQRFFTSSAIKSGSPLKSLAQELNCFNTNDGPGLVAESVLKTKRGLIGWINQFDLWPGFAATPFAKCAFIELLKFPKEKRRQTDYIHLAFDWGIDVHNQFRYPEVKALFSDALLLAWKGVKPPEDLKTAMSAKLLSVIGDPRVDQESWQGSSAEAIQVLVGWLNTKAS
;
A
#
# COMPACT_ATOMS: atom_id res chain seq x y z
N MET A 1 -28.91 -6.43 -27.62
CA MET A 1 -28.73 -5.36 -28.62
C MET A 1 -27.73 -5.87 -29.65
N ASN A 2 -28.19 -6.24 -30.85
CA ASN A 2 -27.30 -6.64 -31.94
C ASN A 2 -26.54 -5.41 -32.40
N LEU A 3 -25.22 -5.40 -32.19
CA LEU A 3 -24.34 -4.38 -32.77
C LEU A 3 -24.12 -4.76 -34.24
N ALA A 4 -24.55 -3.90 -35.15
CA ALA A 4 -24.23 -4.01 -36.57
C ALA A 4 -22.71 -4.07 -36.76
N ALA A 5 -22.24 -4.88 -37.72
CA ALA A 5 -20.84 -4.93 -38.10
C ALA A 5 -20.38 -3.54 -38.56
N LEU A 6 -19.30 -3.03 -37.96
CA LEU A 6 -18.71 -1.74 -38.35
C LEU A 6 -17.99 -1.90 -39.70
N PRO A 7 -18.06 -0.88 -40.59
CA PRO A 7 -17.37 -0.91 -41.89
C PRO A 7 -15.85 -1.10 -41.75
N GLU A 8 -15.26 -1.95 -42.59
CA GLU A 8 -13.84 -2.36 -42.53
C GLU A 8 -12.84 -1.21 -42.84
N ASP A 9 -13.33 -0.06 -43.32
CA ASP A 9 -12.50 1.04 -43.84
C ASP A 9 -11.88 1.97 -42.78
N PHE A 10 -12.07 1.69 -41.48
CA PHE A 10 -11.55 2.53 -40.41
C PHE A 10 -10.73 1.73 -39.39
N PRO A 11 -9.44 1.43 -39.68
CA PRO A 11 -8.59 0.62 -38.80
C PRO A 11 -8.41 1.23 -37.40
N LEU A 12 -8.48 2.56 -37.26
CA LEU A 12 -8.44 3.25 -35.96
C LEU A 12 -9.75 3.10 -35.15
N LEU A 13 -10.91 3.03 -35.81
CA LEU A 13 -12.19 2.78 -35.14
C LEU A 13 -12.36 1.29 -34.83
N ALA A 14 -11.86 0.40 -35.68
CA ALA A 14 -11.81 -1.03 -35.42
C ALA A 14 -10.86 -1.36 -34.25
N SER A 15 -9.69 -0.72 -34.18
CA SER A 15 -8.77 -0.87 -33.05
C SER A 15 -9.31 -0.24 -31.76
N ALA A 16 -9.99 0.91 -31.84
CA ALA A 16 -10.70 1.49 -30.71
C ALA A 16 -11.87 0.61 -30.26
N ALA A 17 -12.66 0.05 -31.18
CA ALA A 17 -13.75 -0.87 -30.89
C ALA A 17 -13.25 -2.19 -30.30
N GLN A 18 -12.12 -2.73 -30.79
CA GLN A 18 -11.43 -3.88 -30.19
C GLN A 18 -10.84 -3.54 -28.82
N SER A 19 -10.30 -2.33 -28.61
CA SER A 19 -9.85 -1.85 -27.29
C SER A 19 -11.03 -1.70 -26.32
N ILE A 20 -12.19 -1.27 -26.80
CA ILE A 20 -13.42 -1.15 -26.00
C ILE A 20 -14.03 -2.54 -25.74
N ALA A 21 -13.91 -3.47 -26.69
CA ALA A 21 -14.35 -4.85 -26.55
C ALA A 21 -13.42 -5.70 -25.66
N SER A 22 -12.11 -5.44 -25.66
CA SER A 22 -11.15 -6.04 -24.72
C SER A 22 -11.26 -5.42 -23.32
N GLN A 23 -11.69 -4.16 -23.20
CA GLN A 23 -12.12 -3.52 -21.94
C GLN A 23 -13.47 -4.05 -21.40
N LYS A 24 -14.22 -4.83 -22.19
CA LYS A 24 -15.52 -5.39 -21.79
C LYS A 24 -15.44 -6.61 -20.87
N ILE A 25 -14.25 -7.07 -20.51
CA ILE A 25 -14.05 -7.77 -19.23
C ILE A 25 -13.60 -6.71 -18.23
N SER A 26 -14.53 -5.86 -17.80
CA SER A 26 -14.27 -4.84 -16.78
C SER A 26 -14.10 -5.52 -15.43
N ILE A 27 -12.90 -6.07 -15.20
CA ILE A 27 -12.33 -6.21 -13.87
C ILE A 27 -12.20 -4.77 -13.37
N GLU A 28 -12.80 -4.48 -12.21
CA GLU A 28 -12.76 -3.18 -11.57
C GLU A 28 -11.32 -2.85 -11.18
N ARG A 29 -10.55 -2.29 -12.12
CA ARG A 29 -9.20 -1.81 -11.86
C ARG A 29 -9.27 -0.42 -11.24
N ILE A 30 -8.64 -0.26 -10.08
CA ILE A 30 -8.24 1.06 -9.61
C ILE A 30 -7.11 1.50 -10.54
N GLY A 31 -7.30 2.62 -11.24
CA GLY A 31 -6.32 3.11 -12.22
C GLY A 31 -4.98 3.51 -11.58
N LEU A 32 -4.26 4.45 -12.20
CA LEU A 32 -3.16 5.12 -11.49
C LEU A 32 -3.74 6.12 -10.47
N PRO A 33 -3.08 6.33 -9.33
CA PRO A 33 -3.51 7.38 -8.40
C PRO A 33 -3.49 8.74 -9.12
N PRO A 34 -4.48 9.60 -8.89
CA PRO A 34 -4.40 10.97 -9.35
C PRO A 34 -3.29 11.71 -8.58
N ASP A 35 -3.02 12.95 -8.97
CA ASP A 35 -2.33 13.89 -8.08
C ASP A 35 -3.20 14.15 -6.84
N ILE A 36 -2.98 13.34 -5.80
CA ILE A 36 -3.77 13.31 -4.56
C ILE A 36 -3.78 14.69 -3.90
N PHE A 37 -2.64 15.36 -3.86
CA PHE A 37 -2.49 16.68 -3.25
C PHE A 37 -3.24 17.74 -4.06
N GLY A 38 -3.02 17.81 -5.38
CA GLY A 38 -3.72 18.78 -6.21
C GLY A 38 -5.24 18.56 -6.25
N VAL A 39 -5.71 17.31 -6.22
CA VAL A 39 -7.14 17.01 -6.08
C VAL A 39 -7.65 17.42 -4.71
N GLY A 40 -6.90 17.15 -3.65
CA GLY A 40 -7.21 17.58 -2.29
C GLY A 40 -7.36 19.09 -2.19
N GLU A 41 -6.38 19.87 -2.65
CA GLU A 41 -6.40 21.34 -2.59
C GLU A 41 -7.60 21.92 -3.34
N ARG A 42 -7.86 21.44 -4.57
CA ARG A 42 -9.05 21.86 -5.33
C ARG A 42 -10.34 21.53 -4.60
N THR A 43 -10.39 20.40 -3.91
CA THR A 43 -11.55 19.98 -3.13
C THR A 43 -11.72 20.89 -1.91
N PHE A 44 -10.67 21.12 -1.13
CA PHE A 44 -10.68 22.05 -0.01
C PHE A 44 -11.24 23.43 -0.42
N ILE A 45 -10.71 24.02 -1.49
CA ILE A 45 -11.16 25.32 -2.00
C ILE A 45 -12.67 25.32 -2.29
N ARG A 46 -13.22 24.26 -2.88
CA ARG A 46 -14.66 24.17 -3.18
C ARG A 46 -15.51 24.14 -1.92
N PHE A 47 -15.07 23.41 -0.91
CA PHE A 47 -15.76 23.33 0.38
C PHE A 47 -15.68 24.66 1.14
N SER A 48 -14.51 25.30 1.16
CA SER A 48 -14.33 26.63 1.77
C SER A 48 -15.17 27.71 1.09
N LEU A 49 -15.24 27.72 -0.25
CA LEU A 49 -16.07 28.69 -0.99
C LEU A 49 -17.56 28.49 -0.74
N ALA A 50 -18.03 27.25 -0.66
CA ALA A 50 -19.41 26.94 -0.33
C ALA A 50 -19.78 27.47 1.07
N GLN A 51 -18.89 27.26 2.05
CA GLN A 51 -19.06 27.80 3.40
C GLN A 51 -19.11 29.34 3.41
N LEU A 52 -18.15 30.01 2.76
CA LEU A 52 -18.07 31.48 2.73
C LEU A 52 -19.28 32.12 2.03
N SER A 53 -19.81 31.45 1.00
CA SER A 53 -20.96 31.93 0.24
C SER A 53 -22.31 31.53 0.86
N GLY A 54 -22.32 30.73 1.93
CA GLY A 54 -23.54 30.17 2.52
C GLY A 54 -24.28 29.17 1.64
N HIS A 55 -23.67 28.69 0.55
CA HIS A 55 -24.26 27.73 -0.37
C HIS A 55 -23.86 26.30 0.00
N GLN A 56 -24.67 25.34 -0.42
CA GLN A 56 -24.37 23.92 -0.28
C GLN A 56 -23.27 23.47 -1.26
N VAL A 57 -22.42 22.54 -0.83
CA VAL A 57 -21.41 21.93 -1.72
C VAL A 57 -22.11 21.04 -2.73
N ASP A 58 -21.84 21.25 -4.02
CA ASP A 58 -22.37 20.41 -5.10
C ASP A 58 -22.00 18.93 -4.87
N GLN A 59 -23.01 18.07 -4.96
CA GLN A 59 -22.94 16.62 -4.78
C GLN A 59 -21.76 15.97 -5.53
N ARG A 60 -21.39 16.49 -6.71
CA ARG A 60 -20.30 15.92 -7.52
C ARG A 60 -18.92 16.02 -6.87
N TYR A 61 -18.71 16.97 -5.96
CA TYR A 61 -17.43 17.19 -5.29
C TYR A 61 -17.24 16.30 -4.07
N TRP A 62 -18.33 15.82 -3.48
CA TRP A 62 -18.27 14.96 -2.29
C TRP A 62 -17.49 13.67 -2.50
N ARG A 63 -17.45 13.11 -3.71
CA ARG A 63 -16.61 11.93 -3.99
C ARG A 63 -15.12 12.20 -3.75
N TYR A 64 -14.65 13.42 -3.93
CA TYR A 64 -13.25 13.80 -3.75
C TYR A 64 -12.92 14.23 -2.33
N PHE A 65 -13.94 14.36 -1.46
CA PHE A 65 -13.79 14.81 -0.08
C PHE A 65 -12.66 14.10 0.69
N PRO A 66 -12.46 12.77 0.58
CA PRO A 66 -11.35 12.09 1.27
C PRO A 66 -9.98 12.73 1.03
N TYR A 67 -9.71 13.22 -0.18
CA TYR A 67 -8.42 13.79 -0.53
C TYR A 67 -8.11 15.11 0.21
N ALA A 68 -9.13 15.77 0.75
CA ALA A 68 -8.98 17.03 1.47
C ALA A 68 -8.94 16.85 2.99
N ILE A 69 -9.09 15.63 3.51
CA ILE A 69 -9.15 15.39 4.96
C ILE A 69 -7.79 15.61 5.63
N TRP A 70 -6.68 15.21 5.02
CA TRP A 70 -5.34 15.30 5.64
C TRP A 70 -4.36 16.10 4.77
N LEU A 71 -4.75 17.31 4.40
CA LEU A 71 -3.83 18.30 3.86
C LEU A 71 -3.04 18.98 5.00
N GLU A 72 -2.22 19.98 4.66
CA GLU A 72 -1.55 20.83 5.65
C GLU A 72 -2.58 21.43 6.64
N PRO A 73 -2.20 21.71 7.91
CA PRO A 73 -3.13 22.09 8.97
C PRO A 73 -4.07 23.25 8.60
N GLU A 74 -3.59 24.25 7.88
CA GLU A 74 -4.34 25.43 7.44
C GLU A 74 -5.31 25.15 6.28
N ARG A 75 -5.13 24.01 5.60
CA ARG A 75 -5.87 23.61 4.38
C ARG A 75 -6.57 22.27 4.54
N SER A 76 -6.81 21.84 5.76
CA SER A 76 -7.38 20.54 6.08
C SER A 76 -8.89 20.58 6.34
N LEU A 77 -9.61 19.55 5.91
CA LEU A 77 -11.01 19.30 6.30
C LEU A 77 -11.15 18.34 7.50
N SER A 78 -10.05 17.85 8.09
CA SER A 78 -10.11 16.93 9.26
C SER A 78 -10.81 17.51 10.49
N THR A 79 -10.89 18.83 10.63
CA THR A 79 -11.54 19.49 11.77
C THR A 79 -13.02 19.82 11.50
N ARG A 80 -13.51 19.59 10.28
CA ARG A 80 -14.88 19.88 9.85
C ARG A 80 -15.81 18.72 10.14
N THR A 81 -16.21 18.60 11.41
CA THR A 81 -17.08 17.53 11.91
C THR A 81 -18.42 17.47 11.19
N ASP A 82 -18.94 18.61 10.75
CA ASP A 82 -20.14 18.73 9.91
C ASP A 82 -19.96 17.99 8.57
N TYR A 83 -18.90 18.30 7.83
CA TYR A 83 -18.63 17.67 6.55
C TYR A 83 -18.22 16.20 6.69
N LEU A 84 -17.45 15.84 7.72
CA LEU A 84 -17.10 14.45 8.00
C LEU A 84 -18.36 13.61 8.21
N THR A 85 -19.29 14.10 9.05
CA THR A 85 -20.56 13.42 9.33
C THR A 85 -21.39 13.30 8.05
N GLU A 86 -21.53 14.39 7.29
CA GLU A 86 -22.31 14.39 6.06
C GLU A 86 -21.74 13.41 5.01
N TYR A 87 -20.41 13.36 4.88
CA TYR A 87 -19.74 12.42 3.97
C TYR A 87 -19.99 10.96 4.37
N PHE A 88 -19.68 10.60 5.62
CA PHE A 88 -19.71 9.20 6.08
C PHE A 88 -21.13 8.65 6.24
N GLU A 89 -22.08 9.47 6.67
CA GLU A 89 -23.45 9.02 6.97
C GLU A 89 -24.41 9.22 5.80
N ILE A 90 -24.15 10.18 4.90
CA ILE A 90 -25.09 10.53 3.83
C ILE A 90 -24.53 10.19 2.45
N TYR A 91 -23.46 10.84 2.01
CA TYR A 91 -23.02 10.73 0.63
C TYR A 91 -22.44 9.37 0.30
N LEU A 92 -21.57 8.84 1.16
CA LEU A 92 -20.91 7.57 0.92
C LEU A 92 -21.92 6.41 0.91
N PRO A 93 -22.83 6.23 1.89
CA PRO A 93 -23.83 5.18 1.85
C PRO A 93 -24.81 5.31 0.67
N ARG A 94 -25.20 6.54 0.30
CA ARG A 94 -26.05 6.77 -0.88
C ARG A 94 -25.35 6.36 -2.18
N SER A 95 -24.03 6.53 -2.28
CA SER A 95 -23.29 6.17 -3.49
C SER A 95 -23.35 4.67 -3.81
N LEU A 96 -23.46 3.81 -2.79
CA LEU A 96 -23.61 2.36 -2.95
C LEU A 96 -24.95 1.96 -3.58
N ARG A 97 -25.99 2.78 -3.43
CA ARG A 97 -27.30 2.54 -4.08
C ARG A 97 -27.24 2.72 -5.59
N ILE A 98 -26.21 3.39 -6.11
CA ILE A 98 -26.00 3.68 -7.53
C ILE A 98 -24.83 2.84 -8.04
N ALA A 99 -25.05 1.52 -8.15
CA ALA A 99 -24.01 0.52 -8.42
C ALA A 99 -23.07 0.88 -9.60
N LYS A 100 -23.58 1.45 -10.70
CA LYS A 100 -22.77 1.86 -11.86
C LYS A 100 -21.69 2.92 -11.55
N ARG A 101 -21.82 3.65 -10.43
CA ARG A 101 -20.92 4.75 -10.06
C ARG A 101 -20.15 4.51 -8.77
N ALA A 102 -20.38 3.39 -8.07
CA ALA A 102 -19.71 3.07 -6.82
C ALA A 102 -18.17 3.15 -6.96
N MET A 103 -17.62 2.68 -8.07
CA MET A 103 -16.17 2.74 -8.33
C MET A 103 -15.58 4.16 -8.33
N LYS A 104 -16.35 5.19 -8.68
CA LYS A 104 -15.88 6.60 -8.61
C LYS A 104 -15.75 7.11 -7.17
N TRP A 105 -16.31 6.39 -6.21
CA TRP A 105 -16.22 6.66 -4.77
C TRP A 105 -15.23 5.71 -4.09
N ALA A 106 -15.04 4.51 -4.64
CA ALA A 106 -14.01 3.56 -4.22
C ALA A 106 -12.60 4.16 -4.30
N GLU A 107 -12.25 4.73 -5.46
CA GLU A 107 -10.90 5.23 -5.75
C GLU A 107 -10.40 6.22 -4.68
N PRO A 108 -11.11 7.33 -4.38
CA PRO A 108 -10.68 8.26 -3.34
C PRO A 108 -10.50 7.62 -1.98
N LEU A 109 -11.43 6.74 -1.56
CA LEU A 109 -11.32 6.04 -0.29
C LEU A 109 -10.07 5.16 -0.22
N PHE A 110 -9.83 4.37 -1.27
CA PHE A 110 -8.71 3.44 -1.32
C PHE A 110 -7.37 4.16 -1.29
N TYR A 111 -7.18 5.15 -2.17
CA TYR A 111 -5.92 5.86 -2.24
C TYR A 111 -5.65 6.64 -0.96
N VAL A 112 -6.64 7.36 -0.44
CA VAL A 112 -6.46 8.14 0.78
C VAL A 112 -6.13 7.22 1.96
N TYR A 113 -6.79 6.07 2.06
CA TYR A 113 -6.47 5.07 3.08
C TYR A 113 -5.00 4.64 3.04
N LEU A 114 -4.50 4.28 1.85
CA LEU A 114 -3.12 3.79 1.70
C LEU A 114 -2.08 4.90 1.88
N TYR A 115 -2.30 6.08 1.31
CA TYR A 115 -1.36 7.21 1.32
C TYR A 115 -1.31 7.95 2.66
N HIS A 116 -2.41 7.99 3.40
CA HIS A 116 -2.47 8.69 4.69
C HIS A 116 -2.52 7.73 5.87
N PHE A 117 -2.18 6.45 5.71
CA PHE A 117 -2.33 5.43 6.75
C PHE A 117 -1.91 5.92 8.14
N LYS A 118 -2.91 6.20 9.00
CA LYS A 118 -2.78 6.86 10.31
C LYS A 118 -3.64 6.10 11.34
N PRO A 119 -3.19 4.91 11.80
CA PRO A 119 -4.02 4.03 12.62
C PRO A 119 -4.46 4.63 13.97
N ASN A 120 -3.77 5.67 14.45
CA ASN A 120 -4.06 6.34 15.73
C ASN A 120 -4.89 7.63 15.58
N ASP A 121 -5.29 7.98 14.35
CA ASP A 121 -6.12 9.17 14.07
C ASP A 121 -7.62 8.76 14.09
N PRO A 122 -8.47 9.37 14.94
CA PRO A 122 -9.89 9.01 15.04
C PRO A 122 -10.69 9.23 13.75
N VAL A 123 -10.33 10.23 12.95
CA VAL A 123 -10.94 10.47 11.64
C VAL A 123 -10.51 9.38 10.67
N PHE A 124 -9.27 8.91 10.78
CA PHE A 124 -8.76 7.82 9.95
C PHE A 124 -9.41 6.49 10.31
N GLU A 125 -9.67 6.24 11.59
CA GLU A 125 -10.45 5.09 12.04
C GLU A 125 -11.86 5.10 11.43
N SER A 126 -12.52 6.26 11.43
CA SER A 126 -13.83 6.43 10.79
C SER A 126 -13.77 6.16 9.28
N LEU A 127 -12.74 6.66 8.58
CA LEU A 127 -12.49 6.36 7.17
C LEU A 127 -12.28 4.85 6.96
N SER A 128 -11.48 4.21 7.81
CA SER A 128 -11.17 2.78 7.76
C SER A 128 -12.42 1.93 7.85
N GLN A 129 -13.28 2.21 8.84
CA GLN A 129 -14.55 1.51 9.03
C GLN A 129 -15.50 1.74 7.86
N ALA A 130 -15.60 2.98 7.37
CA ALA A 130 -16.43 3.33 6.22
C ALA A 130 -15.95 2.64 4.94
N ALA A 131 -14.63 2.60 4.69
CA ALA A 131 -14.03 1.90 3.57
C ALA A 131 -14.29 0.38 3.66
N GLN A 132 -14.09 -0.23 4.83
CA GLN A 132 -14.39 -1.65 5.02
C GLN A 132 -15.85 -1.96 4.67
N ARG A 133 -16.82 -1.20 5.18
CA ARG A 133 -18.25 -1.37 4.84
C ARG A 133 -18.52 -1.16 3.34
N PHE A 134 -17.86 -0.17 2.74
CA PHE A 134 -18.01 0.15 1.32
C PHE A 134 -17.55 -1.00 0.41
N PHE A 135 -16.31 -1.47 0.60
CA PHE A 135 -15.70 -2.48 -0.26
C PHE A 135 -16.24 -3.89 -0.04
N THR A 136 -16.80 -4.17 1.14
CA THR A 136 -17.46 -5.45 1.43
C THR A 136 -18.93 -5.50 1.01
N SER A 137 -19.50 -4.37 0.58
CA SER A 137 -20.90 -4.29 0.15
C SER A 137 -21.20 -5.18 -1.06
N SER A 138 -22.48 -5.53 -1.23
CA SER A 138 -22.97 -6.27 -2.41
C SER A 138 -22.92 -5.44 -3.71
N ALA A 139 -22.76 -4.12 -3.61
CA ALA A 139 -22.63 -3.24 -4.76
C ALA A 139 -21.26 -3.36 -5.46
N ILE A 140 -20.23 -3.84 -4.73
CA ILE A 140 -18.92 -4.17 -5.31
C ILE A 140 -18.95 -5.60 -5.84
N LYS A 141 -18.54 -5.77 -7.10
CA LYS A 141 -18.58 -7.06 -7.79
C LYS A 141 -17.73 -8.10 -7.06
N SER A 142 -18.29 -9.30 -6.91
CA SER A 142 -17.53 -10.46 -6.45
C SER A 142 -16.39 -10.78 -7.40
N GLY A 143 -15.23 -11.16 -6.85
CA GLY A 143 -14.00 -11.42 -7.63
C GLY A 143 -13.24 -10.16 -8.05
N SER A 144 -13.69 -8.96 -7.66
CA SER A 144 -12.90 -7.73 -7.79
C SER A 144 -11.66 -7.80 -6.88
N PRO A 145 -10.45 -7.51 -7.38
CA PRO A 145 -9.23 -7.51 -6.56
C PRO A 145 -9.37 -6.68 -5.28
N LEU A 146 -10.10 -5.57 -5.35
CA LEU A 146 -10.37 -4.68 -4.22
C LEU A 146 -11.24 -5.31 -3.16
N LYS A 147 -12.23 -6.10 -3.59
CA LYS A 147 -13.09 -6.82 -2.67
C LYS A 147 -12.31 -7.94 -1.99
N SER A 148 -11.42 -8.62 -2.71
CA SER A 148 -10.49 -9.59 -2.11
C SER A 148 -9.53 -8.92 -1.12
N LEU A 149 -8.95 -7.76 -1.44
CA LEU A 149 -8.15 -6.98 -0.49
C LEU A 149 -8.95 -6.63 0.77
N ALA A 150 -10.19 -6.17 0.62
CA ALA A 150 -11.04 -5.77 1.74
C ALA A 150 -11.51 -6.97 2.59
N GLN A 151 -11.90 -8.08 1.97
CA GLN A 151 -12.52 -9.22 2.65
C GLN A 151 -11.50 -10.26 3.10
N GLU A 152 -10.62 -10.70 2.19
CA GLU A 152 -9.70 -11.81 2.45
C GLU A 152 -8.47 -11.34 3.24
N LEU A 153 -7.98 -10.13 2.94
CA LEU A 153 -6.81 -9.57 3.61
C LEU A 153 -7.16 -8.54 4.68
N ASN A 154 -8.46 -8.29 4.89
CA ASN A 154 -8.95 -7.29 5.85
C ASN A 154 -8.20 -5.95 5.73
N CYS A 155 -7.92 -5.52 4.49
CA CYS A 155 -6.97 -4.44 4.22
C CYS A 155 -7.35 -3.11 4.89
N PHE A 156 -8.64 -2.85 5.12
CA PHE A 156 -9.12 -1.65 5.81
C PHE A 156 -9.34 -1.85 7.31
N ASN A 157 -8.71 -2.86 7.91
CA ASN A 157 -8.53 -2.93 9.34
C ASN A 157 -7.12 -2.45 9.68
N THR A 158 -7.02 -1.40 10.48
CA THR A 158 -5.76 -0.73 10.83
C THR A 158 -4.81 -1.60 11.65
N ASN A 159 -5.33 -2.57 12.40
CA ASN A 159 -4.55 -3.43 13.28
C ASN A 159 -4.09 -4.70 12.56
N ASP A 160 -5.00 -5.38 11.87
CA ASP A 160 -4.74 -6.71 11.29
C ASP A 160 -4.31 -6.64 9.81
N GLY A 161 -4.80 -5.63 9.07
CA GLY A 161 -4.62 -5.51 7.62
C GLY A 161 -3.15 -5.52 7.18
N PRO A 162 -2.26 -4.71 7.79
CA PRO A 162 -0.84 -4.72 7.45
C PRO A 162 -0.18 -6.11 7.60
N GLY A 163 -0.49 -6.83 8.68
CA GLY A 163 0.04 -8.16 8.94
C GLY A 163 -0.46 -9.22 7.95
N LEU A 164 -1.75 -9.19 7.62
CA LEU A 164 -2.35 -10.10 6.63
C LEU A 164 -1.82 -9.84 5.23
N VAL A 165 -1.60 -8.58 4.86
CA VAL A 165 -0.95 -8.22 3.59
C VAL A 165 0.50 -8.74 3.56
N ALA A 166 1.28 -8.53 4.62
CA ALA A 166 2.64 -9.05 4.72
C ALA A 166 2.69 -10.58 4.50
N GLU A 167 1.75 -11.31 5.10
CA GLU A 167 1.65 -12.76 4.95
C GLU A 167 1.23 -13.16 3.52
N SER A 168 0.31 -12.42 2.91
CA SER A 168 -0.14 -12.63 1.53
C SER A 168 0.98 -12.42 0.51
N VAL A 169 1.81 -11.38 0.70
CA VAL A 169 2.98 -11.12 -0.14
C VAL A 169 3.97 -12.29 -0.05
N LEU A 170 4.27 -12.77 1.17
CA LEU A 170 5.16 -13.91 1.38
C LEU A 170 4.65 -15.19 0.70
N LYS A 171 3.33 -15.45 0.74
CA LYS A 171 2.71 -16.63 0.11
C LYS A 171 2.78 -16.62 -1.41
N THR A 172 2.87 -15.44 -2.03
CA THR A 172 2.81 -15.29 -3.50
C THR A 172 4.08 -15.82 -4.19
N LYS A 173 5.22 -15.90 -3.49
CA LYS A 173 6.52 -16.37 -4.02
C LYS A 173 7.07 -15.60 -5.24
N ARG A 174 6.41 -14.51 -5.65
CA ARG A 174 6.82 -13.63 -6.76
C ARG A 174 7.29 -12.26 -6.28
N GLY A 175 7.66 -12.16 -5.00
CA GLY A 175 8.05 -10.90 -4.37
C GLY A 175 6.90 -9.90 -4.24
N LEU A 176 7.24 -8.67 -3.85
CA LEU A 176 6.25 -7.60 -3.69
C LEU A 176 5.64 -7.19 -5.03
N ILE A 177 6.46 -7.08 -6.08
CA ILE A 177 5.98 -6.67 -7.41
C ILE A 177 4.99 -7.67 -7.99
N GLY A 178 5.25 -8.97 -7.81
CA GLY A 178 4.32 -10.01 -8.23
C GLY A 178 2.98 -9.92 -7.51
N TRP A 179 2.99 -9.59 -6.21
CA TRP A 179 1.78 -9.37 -5.42
C TRP A 179 1.03 -8.10 -5.83
N ILE A 180 1.74 -6.98 -6.08
CA ILE A 180 1.15 -5.73 -6.61
C ILE A 180 0.42 -6.01 -7.93
N ASN A 181 1.06 -6.74 -8.84
CA ASN A 181 0.45 -7.10 -10.12
C ASN A 181 -0.74 -8.06 -9.98
N GLN A 182 -0.69 -8.99 -9.01
CA GLN A 182 -1.82 -9.90 -8.75
C GLN A 182 -3.09 -9.16 -8.33
N PHE A 183 -2.95 -8.07 -7.57
CA PHE A 183 -4.08 -7.28 -7.09
C PHE A 183 -4.38 -6.04 -7.94
N ASP A 184 -3.80 -5.95 -9.15
CA ASP A 184 -3.94 -4.80 -10.07
C ASP A 184 -3.61 -3.45 -9.38
N LEU A 185 -2.61 -3.42 -8.49
CA LEU A 185 -2.14 -2.20 -7.82
C LEU A 185 -1.11 -1.46 -8.67
N TRP A 186 -0.93 -0.16 -8.41
CA TRP A 186 0.07 0.65 -9.10
C TRP A 186 1.48 0.42 -8.52
N PRO A 187 2.56 0.58 -9.31
CA PRO A 187 3.93 0.36 -8.83
C PRO A 187 4.32 1.19 -7.60
N GLY A 188 3.77 2.41 -7.49
CA GLY A 188 4.01 3.30 -6.35
C GLY A 188 3.40 2.84 -5.03
N PHE A 189 2.60 1.76 -5.01
CA PHE A 189 2.05 1.18 -3.78
C PHE A 189 3.14 0.91 -2.73
N ALA A 190 4.30 0.41 -3.17
CA ALA A 190 5.41 0.09 -2.29
C ALA A 190 5.94 1.30 -1.49
N ALA A 191 5.71 2.53 -1.96
CA ALA A 191 6.14 3.74 -1.25
C ALA A 191 5.09 4.28 -0.27
N THR A 192 3.90 3.67 -0.19
CA THR A 192 2.83 4.16 0.68
C THR A 192 3.12 3.89 2.15
N PRO A 193 2.61 4.73 3.08
CA PRO A 193 2.67 4.46 4.52
C PRO A 193 2.03 3.13 4.93
N PHE A 194 0.97 2.69 4.25
CA PHE A 194 0.40 1.36 4.46
C PHE A 194 1.39 0.25 4.11
N ALA A 195 2.03 0.31 2.94
CA ALA A 195 3.02 -0.69 2.52
C ALA A 195 4.23 -0.72 3.47
N LYS A 196 4.69 0.44 3.96
CA LYS A 196 5.70 0.51 5.02
C LYS A 196 5.24 -0.21 6.29
N CYS A 197 3.99 0.00 6.73
CA CYS A 197 3.45 -0.67 7.91
C CYS A 197 3.38 -2.20 7.72
N ALA A 198 2.93 -2.66 6.55
CA ALA A 198 2.92 -4.08 6.22
C ALA A 198 4.35 -4.67 6.20
N PHE A 199 5.33 -3.92 5.68
CA PHE A 199 6.73 -4.33 5.74
C PHE A 199 7.24 -4.44 7.18
N ILE A 200 6.89 -3.49 8.06
CA ILE A 200 7.24 -3.57 9.49
C ILE A 200 6.64 -4.83 10.12
N GLU A 201 5.40 -5.20 9.79
CA GLU A 201 4.79 -6.45 10.26
C GLU A 201 5.51 -7.70 9.73
N LEU A 202 5.97 -7.69 8.47
CA LEU A 202 6.83 -8.75 7.91
C LEU A 202 8.10 -8.94 8.76
N LEU A 203 8.74 -7.86 9.19
CA LEU A 203 9.96 -7.90 10.01
C LEU A 203 9.74 -8.48 11.41
N LYS A 204 8.50 -8.44 11.91
CA LYS A 204 8.09 -8.99 13.20
C LYS A 204 7.71 -10.47 13.16
N PHE A 205 7.74 -11.12 11.99
CA PHE A 205 7.38 -12.53 11.87
C PHE A 205 8.18 -13.44 12.82
N PRO A 206 7.62 -14.62 13.21
CA PRO A 206 8.33 -15.59 14.05
C PRO A 206 9.70 -15.96 13.48
N LYS A 207 10.66 -16.27 14.36
CA LYS A 207 12.07 -16.55 13.96
C LYS A 207 12.16 -17.69 12.95
N GLU A 208 11.27 -18.67 13.05
CA GLU A 208 11.20 -19.84 12.19
C GLU A 208 10.88 -19.43 10.75
N LYS A 209 9.95 -18.49 10.55
CA LYS A 209 9.66 -17.92 9.23
C LYS A 209 10.84 -17.08 8.72
N ARG A 210 11.48 -16.30 9.61
CA ARG A 210 12.61 -15.42 9.24
C ARG A 210 13.87 -16.15 8.79
N ARG A 211 14.00 -17.45 9.11
CA ARG A 211 15.08 -18.31 8.65
C ARG A 211 14.84 -18.91 7.25
N GLN A 212 13.64 -18.74 6.68
CA GLN A 212 13.32 -19.30 5.37
C GLN A 212 13.95 -18.46 4.26
N THR A 213 14.45 -19.13 3.23
CA THR A 213 15.06 -18.49 2.06
C THR A 213 14.10 -17.52 1.36
N ASP A 214 12.84 -17.93 1.17
CA ASP A 214 11.79 -17.10 0.56
C ASP A 214 11.55 -15.81 1.35
N TYR A 215 11.59 -15.89 2.70
CA TYR A 215 11.45 -14.71 3.56
C TYR A 215 12.61 -13.73 3.35
N ILE A 216 13.85 -14.24 3.35
CA ILE A 216 15.04 -13.39 3.24
C ILE A 216 15.07 -12.69 1.88
N HIS A 217 14.74 -13.41 0.80
CA HIS A 217 14.61 -12.81 -0.52
C HIS A 217 13.52 -11.74 -0.56
N LEU A 218 12.34 -12.02 0.00
CA LEU A 218 11.27 -11.02 0.06
C LEU A 218 11.67 -9.80 0.89
N ALA A 219 12.33 -9.99 2.02
CA ALA A 219 12.77 -8.90 2.87
C ALA A 219 13.72 -7.96 2.11
N PHE A 220 14.67 -8.50 1.35
CA PHE A 220 15.55 -7.68 0.50
C PHE A 220 14.80 -7.05 -0.69
N ASP A 221 13.94 -7.79 -1.40
CA ASP A 221 13.15 -7.30 -2.54
C ASP A 221 12.21 -6.14 -2.17
N TRP A 222 11.61 -6.22 -0.97
CA TRP A 222 10.72 -5.19 -0.47
C TRP A 222 11.51 -4.05 0.20
N GLY A 223 12.47 -4.38 1.07
CA GLY A 223 13.16 -3.39 1.89
C GLY A 223 14.18 -2.55 1.13
N ILE A 224 14.76 -3.08 0.05
CA ILE A 224 15.82 -2.43 -0.74
C ILE A 224 15.27 -2.08 -2.12
N ASP A 225 15.58 -0.89 -2.60
CA ASP A 225 15.18 -0.43 -3.93
C ASP A 225 16.19 -0.83 -5.03
N VAL A 226 15.87 -0.42 -6.27
CA VAL A 226 16.71 -0.69 -7.45
C VAL A 226 18.06 0.03 -7.43
N HIS A 227 18.22 1.05 -6.57
CA HIS A 227 19.46 1.80 -6.38
C HIS A 227 20.29 1.24 -5.21
N ASN A 228 19.90 0.09 -4.67
CA ASN A 228 20.54 -0.55 -3.52
C ASN A 228 20.45 0.29 -2.22
N GLN A 229 19.38 1.09 -2.08
CA GLN A 229 19.10 1.90 -0.90
C GLN A 229 17.88 1.35 -0.15
N PHE A 230 17.78 1.69 1.14
CA PHE A 230 16.58 1.35 1.91
C PHE A 230 15.38 2.11 1.40
N ARG A 231 14.33 1.37 1.03
CA ARG A 231 13.02 1.96 0.68
C ARG A 231 12.39 2.70 1.87
N TYR A 232 12.66 2.23 3.09
CA TYR A 232 12.24 2.85 4.34
C TYR A 232 13.47 3.04 5.26
N PRO A 233 14.24 4.13 5.11
CA PRO A 233 15.48 4.36 5.86
C PRO A 233 15.33 4.27 7.38
N GLU A 234 14.19 4.75 7.91
CA GLU A 234 13.83 4.73 9.32
C GLU A 234 13.59 3.32 9.88
N VAL A 235 13.43 2.31 9.02
CA VAL A 235 13.23 0.90 9.39
C VAL A 235 14.53 0.11 9.30
N LYS A 236 15.66 0.73 8.90
CA LYS A 236 16.97 0.06 8.71
C LYS A 236 17.38 -0.81 9.90
N ALA A 237 17.31 -0.28 11.11
CA ALA A 237 17.68 -0.99 12.33
C ALA A 237 16.80 -2.23 12.58
N LEU A 238 15.48 -2.07 12.45
CA LEU A 238 14.54 -3.20 12.59
C LEU A 238 14.79 -4.27 11.52
N PHE A 239 15.12 -3.85 10.30
CA PHE A 239 15.43 -4.74 9.19
C PHE A 239 16.67 -5.59 9.47
N SER A 240 17.79 -4.97 9.87
CA SER A 240 19.01 -5.70 10.20
C SER A 240 18.79 -6.68 11.35
N ASP A 241 18.07 -6.25 12.37
CA ASP A 241 17.79 -7.06 13.55
C ASP A 241 16.88 -8.23 13.22
N ALA A 242 15.86 -7.99 12.40
CA ALA A 242 14.96 -9.03 11.93
C ALA A 242 15.71 -10.15 11.22
N LEU A 243 16.63 -9.80 10.32
CA LEU A 243 17.41 -10.76 9.56
C LEU A 243 18.48 -11.48 10.39
N LEU A 244 19.23 -10.75 11.23
CA LEU A 244 20.40 -11.29 11.92
C LEU A 244 20.05 -12.03 13.21
N LEU A 245 19.14 -11.48 14.04
CA LEU A 245 18.78 -12.10 15.31
C LEU A 245 18.02 -13.43 15.15
N ALA A 246 17.46 -13.68 13.97
CA ALA A 246 16.89 -14.99 13.63
C ALA A 246 17.96 -16.10 13.74
N TRP A 247 19.23 -15.79 13.53
CA TRP A 247 20.34 -16.76 13.50
C TRP A 247 21.21 -16.77 14.76
N LYS A 248 20.85 -16.00 15.79
CA LYS A 248 21.59 -16.02 17.06
C LYS A 248 21.60 -17.45 17.63
N GLY A 249 22.80 -18.02 17.79
CA GLY A 249 23.01 -19.37 18.31
C GLY A 249 22.66 -20.50 17.33
N VAL A 250 22.38 -20.21 16.06
CA VAL A 250 22.04 -21.20 15.03
C VAL A 250 22.90 -21.00 13.80
N LYS A 251 23.44 -22.08 13.25
CA LYS A 251 24.26 -22.03 12.03
C LYS A 251 23.35 -21.89 10.79
N PRO A 252 23.45 -20.81 9.99
CA PRO A 252 22.77 -20.72 8.70
C PRO A 252 23.38 -21.67 7.65
N PRO A 253 22.61 -22.06 6.62
CA PRO A 253 23.17 -22.64 5.40
C PRO A 253 24.23 -21.71 4.80
N GLU A 254 25.38 -22.25 4.36
CA GLU A 254 26.53 -21.42 3.94
C GLU A 254 26.23 -20.53 2.73
N ASP A 255 25.44 -21.02 1.77
CA ASP A 255 25.02 -20.22 0.60
C ASP A 255 24.18 -19.01 1.03
N LEU A 256 23.24 -19.25 1.94
CA LEU A 256 22.35 -18.22 2.46
C LEU A 256 23.12 -17.20 3.31
N LYS A 257 24.02 -17.68 4.19
CA LYS A 257 24.94 -16.84 4.96
C LYS A 257 25.74 -15.93 4.03
N THR A 258 26.35 -16.50 2.99
CA THR A 258 27.19 -15.75 2.04
C THR A 258 26.39 -14.69 1.29
N ALA A 259 25.20 -15.05 0.77
CA ALA A 259 24.32 -14.13 0.07
C ALA A 259 23.81 -13.00 0.98
N MET A 260 23.35 -13.33 2.19
CA MET A 260 22.90 -12.35 3.18
C MET A 260 24.02 -11.40 3.60
N SER A 261 25.19 -11.92 3.95
CA SER A 261 26.34 -11.09 4.32
C SER A 261 26.73 -10.15 3.18
N ALA A 262 26.87 -10.66 1.95
CA ALA A 262 27.23 -9.85 0.80
C ALA A 262 26.21 -8.72 0.57
N LYS A 263 24.91 -9.04 0.66
CA LYS A 263 23.85 -8.04 0.46
C LYS A 263 23.81 -7.00 1.58
N LEU A 264 23.90 -7.41 2.84
CA LEU A 264 23.96 -6.47 3.98
C LEU A 264 25.18 -5.55 3.88
N LEU A 265 26.35 -6.09 3.57
CA LEU A 265 27.57 -5.30 3.36
C LEU A 265 27.42 -4.30 2.21
N SER A 266 26.75 -4.69 1.12
CA SER A 266 26.56 -3.79 -0.03
C SER A 266 25.62 -2.61 0.26
N VAL A 267 24.69 -2.77 1.21
CA VAL A 267 23.65 -1.77 1.50
C VAL A 267 24.00 -0.93 2.73
N ILE A 268 24.54 -1.56 3.78
CA ILE A 268 24.83 -0.92 5.08
C ILE A 268 26.34 -0.67 5.25
N GLY A 269 27.20 -1.54 4.72
CA GLY A 269 28.65 -1.49 4.95
C GLY A 269 29.13 -2.49 6.00
N ASP A 270 30.46 -2.60 6.15
CA ASP A 270 31.09 -3.50 7.11
C ASP A 270 31.09 -2.90 8.54
N PRO A 271 30.38 -3.52 9.50
CA PRO A 271 30.31 -2.98 10.87
C PRO A 271 31.67 -2.97 11.61
N ARG A 272 32.70 -3.64 11.09
CA ARG A 272 34.06 -3.62 11.65
C ARG A 272 34.83 -2.36 11.28
N VAL A 273 34.41 -1.68 10.20
CA VAL A 273 35.08 -0.48 9.66
C VAL A 273 34.23 0.76 9.93
N ASP A 274 32.93 0.67 9.72
CA ASP A 274 31.98 1.78 9.90
C ASP A 274 30.83 1.36 10.81
N GLN A 275 30.98 1.67 12.10
CA GLN A 275 29.95 1.40 13.11
C GLN A 275 28.79 2.39 13.04
N GLU A 276 29.01 3.62 12.52
CA GLU A 276 27.98 4.65 12.43
C GLU A 276 26.88 4.23 11.45
N SER A 277 27.26 3.59 10.35
CA SER A 277 26.30 3.01 9.41
C SER A 277 25.42 1.90 10.01
N TRP A 278 25.72 1.40 11.20
CA TRP A 278 24.91 0.41 11.92
C TRP A 278 24.14 1.01 13.11
N GLN A 279 24.10 2.33 13.25
CA GLN A 279 23.37 3.00 14.32
C GLN A 279 21.89 2.56 14.38
N GLY A 280 21.44 2.22 15.59
CA GLY A 280 20.07 1.77 15.89
C GLY A 280 19.89 0.25 15.87
N SER A 281 20.74 -0.49 15.15
CA SER A 281 20.75 -1.95 15.19
C SER A 281 21.24 -2.46 16.55
N SER A 282 20.75 -3.62 17.00
CA SER A 282 21.21 -4.20 18.27
C SER A 282 22.65 -4.71 18.18
N ALA A 283 23.37 -4.63 19.29
CA ALA A 283 24.74 -5.13 19.38
C ALA A 283 24.82 -6.63 19.09
N GLU A 284 23.79 -7.40 19.48
CA GLU A 284 23.70 -8.83 19.21
C GLU A 284 23.51 -9.13 17.72
N ALA A 285 22.74 -8.33 16.99
CA ALA A 285 22.59 -8.47 15.55
C ALA A 285 23.95 -8.25 14.86
N ILE A 286 24.65 -7.18 15.25
CA ILE A 286 25.99 -6.86 14.73
C ILE A 286 26.97 -8.01 15.01
N GLN A 287 26.96 -8.55 16.24
CA GLN A 287 27.82 -9.69 16.62
C GLN A 287 27.56 -10.94 15.78
N VAL A 288 26.31 -11.23 15.40
CA VAL A 288 26.00 -12.34 14.49
C VAL A 288 26.70 -12.15 13.16
N LEU A 289 26.58 -10.96 12.55
CA LEU A 289 27.23 -10.69 11.27
C LEU A 289 28.76 -10.71 11.39
N VAL A 290 29.33 -10.05 12.40
CA VAL A 290 30.79 -10.05 12.62
C VAL A 290 31.31 -11.48 12.80
N GLY A 291 30.60 -12.32 13.54
CA GLY A 291 30.93 -13.74 13.69
C GLY A 291 30.97 -14.48 12.35
N TRP A 292 30.03 -14.19 11.46
CA TRP A 292 30.01 -14.74 10.10
C TRP A 292 31.17 -14.27 9.23
N LEU A 293 31.55 -13.00 9.33
CA LEU A 293 32.65 -12.41 8.55
C LEU A 293 34.01 -12.93 9.00
N ASN A 294 34.18 -13.20 10.30
CA ASN A 294 35.44 -13.70 10.85
C ASN A 294 35.64 -15.19 10.58
N THR A 295 34.58 -15.97 10.31
CA THR A 295 34.72 -17.40 9.94
C THR A 295 35.25 -17.62 8.53
N LYS A 296 35.32 -16.59 7.67
CA LYS A 296 35.88 -16.71 6.30
C LYS A 296 37.41 -16.75 6.27
N ALA A 297 38.09 -16.65 7.40
CA ALA A 297 39.55 -16.63 7.51
C ALA A 297 40.16 -17.97 7.98
N SER A 298 39.48 -19.10 7.76
CA SER A 298 39.95 -20.44 8.16
C SER A 298 39.78 -21.44 7.04
#